data_AF-A0AA96LBM8-F1
#
_entry.id   AF-A0AA96LBM8-F1
#
_cell.length_a   1.000
_cell.length_b   1.000
_cell.length_c   1.000
_cell.angle_alpha   90.00
_cell.angle_beta   90.00
_cell.angle_gamma   90.00
#
_symmetry.space_group_name_H-M   'P 1'
#
loop_
_entity.id
_entity.type
_entity.pdbx_description
1 polymer ?
#
loop_
_entity_poly.entity_id
_entity_poly.type
_entity_poly.pdbx_seq_one_letter_code
_entity_poly.pdbx_strand_id
1 'polypeptide(L)'
;MITVESGIKYLFRGLFFLVYFPFYLIYRVLLVLLTYLLAVPLSWLGRNVLLPVAEFIGRYILKPIWHYGFAVPAEWVWRNIVQPVLSWVWKELAVPLAVWLWDRVLYPFLYYGLYLPLRFLWKHVLRWLYYEVLLPAARFSRTVVLQLFRGIRWLWLHLVYYPIRWVWLHGVYYPLRWIWRTLIQPLLRWAHRKILRPAAGWFRRLLS
;
A
#
# COMPACT_ATOMS: atom_id res chain seq x y z
N MET A 1 0.66 20.29 -45.75
CA MET A 1 1.88 21.03 -45.39
C MET A 1 2.04 21.02 -43.88
N ILE A 2 3.06 20.34 -43.36
CA ILE A 2 3.41 20.39 -41.94
C ILE A 2 4.00 21.77 -41.70
N THR A 3 3.34 22.62 -40.92
CA THR A 3 3.87 23.95 -40.58
C THR A 3 5.11 23.78 -39.70
N VAL A 4 6.13 24.61 -39.88
CA VAL A 4 7.39 24.55 -39.13
C VAL A 4 7.14 24.49 -37.60
N GLU A 5 6.13 25.21 -37.12
CA GLU A 5 5.69 25.20 -35.72
C GLU A 5 5.26 23.81 -35.23
N SER A 6 4.54 23.05 -36.05
CA SER A 6 4.12 21.69 -35.69
C SER A 6 5.31 20.73 -35.61
N GLY A 7 6.28 20.85 -36.51
CA GLY A 7 7.52 20.07 -36.48
C GLY A 7 8.32 20.28 -35.19
N ILE A 8 8.48 21.53 -34.76
CA ILE A 8 9.16 21.88 -33.52
C ILE A 8 8.46 21.26 -32.30
N LYS A 9 7.12 21.29 -32.24
CA LYS A 9 6.35 20.68 -31.14
C LYS A 9 6.56 19.17 -31.04
N TYR A 10 6.56 18.45 -32.16
CA TYR A 10 6.80 17.00 -32.16
C TYR A 10 8.23 16.65 -31.75
N LEU A 11 9.22 17.42 -32.19
CA LEU A 11 10.62 17.26 -31.78
C LEU A 11 10.77 17.43 -30.27
N PHE A 12 10.19 18.47 -29.68
CA PHE A 12 10.21 18.66 -28.22
C PHE A 12 9.52 17.51 -27.47
N ARG A 13 8.36 17.04 -27.94
CA ARG A 13 7.68 15.87 -27.33
C ARG A 13 8.55 14.62 -27.39
N GLY A 14 9.20 14.37 -28.53
CA GLY A 14 10.12 13.24 -28.71
C GLY A 14 11.34 13.33 -27.80
N LEU A 15 11.96 14.52 -27.72
CA LEU A 15 13.11 14.78 -26.87
C LEU A 15 12.76 14.60 -25.38
N PHE A 16 11.67 15.24 -24.92
CA PHE A 16 11.21 15.10 -23.54
C PHE A 16 10.85 13.66 -23.21
N PHE A 17 10.18 12.94 -24.11
CA PHE A 17 9.93 11.52 -23.93
C PHE A 17 11.23 10.72 -23.81
N LEU A 18 12.18 10.93 -24.72
CA LEU A 18 13.44 10.19 -24.74
C LEU A 18 14.27 10.42 -23.48
N VAL A 19 14.27 11.63 -22.94
CA VAL A 19 14.95 11.96 -21.68
C VAL A 19 14.15 11.46 -20.47
N TYR A 20 12.84 11.72 -20.40
CA TYR A 20 12.00 11.41 -19.23
C TYR A 20 11.73 9.91 -19.06
N PHE A 21 11.55 9.19 -20.17
CA PHE A 21 11.20 7.77 -20.16
C PHE A 21 12.17 6.88 -19.38
N PRO A 22 13.51 6.94 -19.58
CA PRO A 22 14.43 6.10 -18.81
C PRO A 22 14.37 6.40 -17.30
N PHE A 23 14.30 7.67 -16.90
CA PHE A 23 14.13 8.02 -15.47
C PHE A 23 12.82 7.49 -14.91
N TYR A 24 11.71 7.63 -15.65
CA TYR A 24 10.42 7.11 -15.24
C TYR A 24 10.42 5.58 -15.12
N LEU A 25 11.08 4.89 -16.05
CA LEU A 25 11.23 3.44 -16.03
C LEU A 25 12.07 2.99 -14.83
N ILE A 26 13.24 3.60 -14.60
CA ILE A 26 14.11 3.29 -13.46
C ILE A 26 13.36 3.53 -12.15
N TYR A 27 12.73 4.69 -12.00
CA TYR A 27 11.90 5.00 -10.84
C TYR A 27 10.83 3.94 -10.61
N ARG A 28 10.15 3.49 -11.68
CA ARG A 28 9.10 2.48 -11.56
C ARG A 28 9.65 1.11 -11.17
N VAL A 29 10.76 0.69 -11.76
CA VAL A 29 11.44 -0.57 -11.42
C VAL A 29 11.92 -0.53 -9.97
N LEU A 30 12.55 0.56 -9.55
CA LEU A 30 13.00 0.76 -8.19
C LEU A 30 11.83 0.71 -7.21
N LEU A 31 10.72 1.37 -7.51
CA LEU A 31 9.53 1.37 -6.65
C LEU A 31 8.96 -0.04 -6.53
N VAL A 32 8.86 -0.78 -7.64
CA VAL A 32 8.44 -2.19 -7.63
C VAL A 32 9.40 -3.01 -6.76
N LEU A 33 10.71 -2.90 -6.99
CA LEU A 33 11.72 -3.64 -6.24
C LEU A 33 11.66 -3.32 -4.75
N LEU A 34 11.58 -2.04 -4.37
CA LEU A 34 11.44 -1.60 -2.98
C LEU A 34 10.15 -2.13 -2.34
N THR A 35 9.05 -2.13 -3.08
CA THR A 35 7.76 -2.65 -2.59
C THR A 35 7.84 -4.15 -2.34
N TYR A 36 8.41 -4.93 -3.27
CA TYR A 36 8.53 -6.37 -3.11
C TYR A 36 9.61 -6.77 -2.09
N LEU A 37 10.73 -6.05 -2.05
CA LEU A 37 11.87 -6.37 -1.20
C LEU A 37 11.68 -5.91 0.25
N LEU A 38 11.06 -4.74 0.48
CA LEU A 38 10.86 -4.21 1.82
C LEU A 38 9.41 -4.33 2.26
N ALA A 39 8.47 -3.82 1.48
CA ALA A 39 7.09 -3.71 1.96
C ALA A 39 6.44 -5.09 2.19
N VAL A 40 6.72 -6.08 1.34
CA VAL A 40 6.19 -7.44 1.54
C VAL A 40 6.71 -8.09 2.82
N PRO A 41 8.03 -8.27 3.05
CA PRO A 41 8.52 -8.90 4.27
C PRO A 41 8.24 -8.06 5.51
N LEU A 42 8.31 -6.72 5.41
CA LEU A 42 8.01 -5.85 6.54
C LEU A 42 6.52 -5.88 6.89
N SER A 43 5.62 -5.96 5.89
CA SER A 43 4.19 -6.14 6.16
C SER A 43 3.89 -7.51 6.75
N TRP A 44 4.61 -8.55 6.32
CA TRP A 44 4.51 -9.89 6.89
C TRP A 44 4.97 -9.89 8.36
N LEU A 45 6.12 -9.30 8.66
CA LEU A 45 6.66 -9.20 10.01
C LEU A 45 5.76 -8.33 10.90
N GLY A 46 5.27 -7.22 10.36
CA GLY A 46 4.29 -6.35 11.01
C GLY A 46 3.02 -7.10 11.38
N ARG A 47 2.44 -7.87 10.44
CA ARG A 47 1.17 -8.59 10.66
C ARG A 47 1.32 -9.82 11.55
N ASN A 48 2.40 -10.58 11.42
CA ASN A 48 2.53 -11.86 12.13
C ASN A 48 3.24 -11.75 13.46
N VAL A 49 4.08 -10.72 13.67
CA VAL A 49 4.90 -10.60 14.89
C VAL A 49 4.53 -9.34 15.66
N LEU A 50 4.64 -8.17 15.05
CA LEU A 50 4.48 -6.90 15.77
C LEU A 50 3.04 -6.64 16.18
N LEU A 51 2.06 -6.90 15.30
CA LEU A 51 0.65 -6.65 15.58
C LEU A 51 0.14 -7.51 16.76
N PRO A 52 0.34 -8.84 16.81
CA PRO A 52 -0.08 -9.65 17.95
C PRO A 52 0.57 -9.22 19.27
N VAL A 53 1.86 -8.89 19.25
CA VAL A 53 2.59 -8.44 20.45
C VAL A 53 2.10 -7.08 20.91
N ALA A 54 1.92 -6.13 19.98
CA ALA A 54 1.40 -4.81 20.28
C ALA A 54 -0.04 -4.85 20.78
N GLU A 55 -0.89 -5.70 20.20
CA GLU A 55 -2.26 -5.92 20.67
C GLU A 55 -2.29 -6.54 22.07
N PHE A 56 -1.40 -7.49 22.35
CA PHE A 56 -1.27 -8.11 23.66
C PHE A 56 -0.85 -7.09 24.72
N ILE A 57 0.28 -6.39 24.50
CA ILE A 57 0.77 -5.36 25.42
C ILE A 57 -0.24 -4.23 25.56
N GLY A 58 -0.84 -3.80 24.44
CA GLY A 58 -1.86 -2.77 24.40
C GLY A 58 -3.08 -3.12 25.23
N ARG A 59 -3.66 -4.31 25.02
CA ARG A 59 -4.91 -4.72 25.65
C ARG A 59 -4.74 -5.06 27.13
N TYR A 60 -3.64 -5.73 27.50
CA TYR A 60 -3.49 -6.29 28.84
C TYR A 60 -2.64 -5.44 29.79
N ILE A 61 -1.71 -4.65 29.27
CA ILE A 61 -0.76 -3.88 30.10
C ILE A 61 -1.07 -2.39 30.00
N LEU A 62 -0.99 -1.83 28.80
CA LEU A 62 -1.09 -0.38 28.61
C LEU A 62 -2.50 0.15 28.85
N LYS A 63 -3.55 -0.50 28.30
CA LYS A 63 -4.93 -0.02 28.44
C LYS A 63 -5.39 0.16 29.90
N PRO A 64 -5.23 -0.83 30.81
CA PRO A 64 -5.65 -0.66 32.19
C PRO A 64 -4.81 0.40 32.94
N ILE A 65 -3.48 0.38 32.79
CA ILE A 65 -2.59 1.34 33.45
C ILE A 65 -2.88 2.77 32.97
N TRP A 66 -3.03 2.95 31.66
CA TRP A 66 -3.32 4.25 31.07
C TRP A 66 -4.69 4.76 31.50
N HIS A 67 -5.72 3.90 31.47
CA HIS A 67 -7.08 4.31 31.81
C HIS A 67 -7.18 4.78 33.26
N TYR A 68 -6.71 3.96 34.21
CA TYR A 68 -6.88 4.25 35.63
C TYR A 68 -5.80 5.18 36.19
N GLY A 69 -4.56 5.09 35.72
CA GLY A 69 -3.45 5.88 36.25
C GLY A 69 -3.41 7.32 35.73
N PHE A 70 -3.79 7.53 34.47
CA PHE A 70 -3.58 8.82 33.80
C PHE A 70 -4.85 9.37 33.15
N ALA A 71 -5.60 8.57 32.40
CA ALA A 71 -6.70 9.07 31.60
C ALA A 71 -7.83 9.67 32.46
N VAL A 72 -8.24 8.99 33.54
CA VAL A 72 -9.28 9.51 34.45
C VAL A 72 -8.89 10.85 35.10
N PRO A 73 -7.74 10.96 35.81
CA PRO A 73 -7.37 12.24 36.42
C PRO A 73 -7.03 13.32 35.38
N ALA A 74 -6.39 12.95 34.26
CA ALA A 74 -6.10 13.91 33.19
C ALA A 74 -7.37 14.40 32.49
N GLU A 75 -8.36 13.55 32.27
CA GLU A 75 -9.66 13.94 31.72
C GLU A 75 -10.40 14.88 32.66
N TRP A 76 -10.30 14.64 33.97
CA TRP A 76 -10.84 15.57 34.97
C TRP A 76 -10.13 16.93 34.92
N VAL A 77 -8.79 16.96 34.95
CA VAL A 77 -8.01 18.22 34.87
C VAL A 77 -8.27 18.93 33.54
N TRP A 78 -8.32 18.18 32.44
CA TRP A 78 -8.57 18.72 31.13
C TRP A 78 -9.95 19.36 31.05
N ARG A 79 -11.02 18.63 31.38
CA ARG A 79 -12.40 19.13 31.27
C ARG A 79 -12.67 20.30 32.22
N ASN A 80 -12.15 20.25 33.44
CA ASN A 80 -12.52 21.21 34.48
C ASN A 80 -11.60 22.43 34.54
N ILE A 81 -10.34 22.32 34.11
CA ILE A 81 -9.33 23.38 34.31
C ILE A 81 -8.75 23.82 32.97
N VAL A 82 -8.15 22.90 32.22
CA VAL A 82 -7.36 23.28 31.04
C VAL A 82 -8.24 23.68 29.87
N GLN A 83 -9.27 22.91 29.56
CA GLN A 83 -10.19 23.17 28.45
C GLN A 83 -10.90 24.53 28.60
N PRO A 84 -11.50 24.90 29.76
CA PRO A 84 -12.16 26.20 29.86
C PRO A 84 -11.16 27.36 29.70
N VAL A 85 -10.01 27.30 30.38
CA VAL A 85 -8.98 28.36 30.29
C VAL A 85 -8.42 28.47 28.89
N LEU A 86 -8.03 27.35 28.28
CA LEU A 86 -7.48 27.33 26.93
C LEU A 86 -8.52 27.77 25.90
N SER A 87 -9.79 27.38 26.07
CA SER A 87 -10.87 27.82 25.18
C SER A 87 -11.09 29.33 25.26
N TRP A 88 -10.96 29.91 26.45
CA TRP A 88 -11.04 31.34 26.67
C TRP A 88 -9.84 32.06 26.03
N VAL A 89 -8.60 31.62 26.33
CA VAL A 89 -7.38 32.18 25.73
C VAL A 89 -7.41 32.08 24.20
N TRP A 90 -7.86 30.94 23.68
CA TRP A 90 -7.92 30.72 22.24
C TRP A 90 -8.93 31.65 21.57
N LYS A 91 -10.15 31.74 22.11
CA LYS A 91 -11.22 32.56 21.54
C LYS A 91 -10.95 34.06 21.67
N GLU A 92 -10.47 34.50 22.83
CA GLU A 92 -10.34 35.93 23.13
C GLU A 92 -8.99 36.52 22.70
N LEU A 93 -7.93 35.72 22.64
CA LEU A 93 -6.59 36.22 22.34
C LEU A 93 -6.03 35.64 21.05
N ALA A 94 -5.95 34.31 20.94
CA ALA A 94 -5.26 33.68 19.83
C ALA A 94 -5.99 33.89 18.49
N VAL A 95 -7.32 33.72 18.46
CA VAL A 95 -8.11 33.88 17.24
C VAL A 95 -8.07 35.33 16.72
N PRO A 96 -8.35 36.38 17.52
CA PRO A 96 -8.28 37.75 17.05
C PRO A 96 -6.88 38.14 16.57
N LEU A 97 -5.84 37.74 17.30
CA LEU A 97 -4.45 38.00 16.91
C LEU A 97 -4.07 37.28 15.61
N ALA A 98 -4.46 36.01 15.47
CA ALA A 98 -4.18 35.24 14.27
C ALA A 98 -4.92 35.79 13.05
N VAL A 99 -6.20 36.16 13.19
CA VAL A 99 -6.99 36.81 12.13
C VAL A 99 -6.36 38.14 11.75
N TRP A 100 -6.01 38.97 12.73
CA TRP A 100 -5.35 40.26 12.48
C TRP A 100 -4.00 40.09 11.77
N LEU A 101 -3.15 39.17 12.24
CA LEU A 101 -1.85 38.90 11.64
C LEU A 101 -2.00 38.35 10.22
N TRP A 102 -2.96 37.44 10.02
CA TRP A 102 -3.28 36.87 8.73
C TRP A 102 -3.74 37.96 7.76
N ASP A 103 -4.78 38.72 8.10
CA ASP A 103 -5.36 39.70 7.19
C ASP A 103 -4.41 40.87 6.89
N ARG A 104 -3.61 41.28 7.89
CA ARG A 104 -2.80 42.49 7.77
C ARG A 104 -1.40 42.25 7.22
N VAL A 105 -0.78 41.13 7.58
CA VAL A 105 0.63 40.88 7.29
C VAL A 105 0.78 39.70 6.33
N LEU A 106 0.26 38.54 6.73
CA LEU A 106 0.59 37.30 6.04
C LEU A 106 -0.14 37.15 4.72
N TYR A 107 -1.43 37.46 4.67
CA TYR A 107 -2.26 37.33 3.47
C TYR A 107 -1.79 38.25 2.35
N PRO A 108 -1.57 39.56 2.55
CA PRO A 108 -1.06 40.42 1.48
C PRO A 108 0.31 39.97 0.98
N PHE A 109 1.22 39.63 1.91
CA PHE A 109 2.56 39.19 1.54
C PHE A 109 2.53 37.89 0.71
N LEU A 110 1.80 36.88 1.17
CA LEU A 110 1.68 35.61 0.47
C LEU A 110 0.91 35.77 -0.85
N TYR A 111 -0.14 36.59 -0.87
CA TYR A 111 -0.97 36.79 -2.06
C TYR A 111 -0.22 37.54 -3.16
N TYR A 112 0.36 38.70 -2.84
CA TYR A 112 1.04 39.54 -3.82
C TYR A 112 2.46 39.08 -4.10
N GLY A 113 3.21 38.67 -3.07
CA GLY A 113 4.61 38.28 -3.21
C GLY A 113 4.83 36.89 -3.79
N LEU A 114 3.93 35.94 -3.50
CA LEU A 114 4.11 34.52 -3.86
C LEU A 114 3.05 34.03 -4.82
N TYR A 115 1.77 34.16 -4.46
CA TYR A 115 0.68 33.56 -5.22
C TYR A 115 0.51 34.22 -6.60
N LEU A 116 0.52 35.54 -6.69
CA LEU A 116 0.39 36.26 -7.97
C LEU A 116 1.49 35.94 -8.98
N PRO A 117 2.79 36.06 -8.65
CA PRO A 117 3.84 35.71 -9.60
C PRO A 117 3.83 34.22 -9.94
N LEU A 118 3.56 33.35 -8.98
CA LEU A 118 3.46 31.91 -9.23
C LEU A 118 2.27 31.58 -10.14
N ARG A 119 1.12 32.23 -9.94
CA ARG A 119 -0.07 32.10 -10.80
C ARG A 119 0.21 32.63 -12.20
N PHE A 120 0.94 33.74 -12.32
CA PHE A 120 1.34 34.30 -13.61
C PHE A 120 2.27 33.34 -14.36
N LEU A 121 3.32 32.85 -13.69
CA LEU A 121 4.25 31.87 -14.22
C LEU A 121 3.53 30.57 -14.62
N TRP A 122 2.61 30.10 -13.78
CA TRP A 122 1.81 28.94 -14.09
C TRP A 122 0.95 29.17 -15.34
N LYS A 123 0.17 30.26 -15.38
CA LYS A 123 -0.79 30.51 -16.46
C LYS A 123 -0.11 30.68 -17.82
N HIS A 124 1.02 31.40 -17.88
CA HIS A 124 1.63 31.78 -19.15
C HIS A 124 2.72 30.82 -19.63
N VAL A 125 3.48 30.23 -18.71
CA VAL A 125 4.65 29.41 -19.07
C VAL A 125 4.38 27.93 -18.80
N LEU A 126 4.15 27.58 -17.54
CA LEU A 126 4.11 26.16 -17.14
C LEU A 126 2.86 25.46 -17.65
N ARG A 127 1.70 26.14 -17.71
CA ARG A 127 0.44 25.54 -18.14
C ARG A 127 0.53 25.06 -19.58
N TRP A 128 1.08 25.86 -20.48
CA TRP A 128 1.25 25.49 -21.87
C TRP A 128 2.19 24.28 -22.00
N LEU A 129 3.36 24.35 -21.36
CA LEU A 129 4.35 23.27 -21.37
C LEU A 129 3.81 21.98 -20.72
N TYR A 130 3.04 22.12 -19.65
CA TYR A 130 2.40 21.00 -18.95
C TYR A 130 1.40 20.28 -19.86
N TYR A 131 0.44 21.01 -20.44
CA TYR A 131 -0.63 20.39 -21.22
C TYR A 131 -0.17 19.93 -22.61
N GLU A 132 0.70 20.68 -23.28
CA GLU A 132 1.11 20.34 -24.65
C GLU A 132 2.25 19.34 -24.73
N VAL A 133 3.13 19.28 -23.71
CA VAL A 133 4.37 18.49 -23.78
C VAL A 133 4.43 17.45 -22.67
N LEU A 134 4.41 17.86 -21.40
CA LEU A 134 4.60 16.93 -20.27
C LEU A 134 3.45 15.92 -20.15
N LEU A 135 2.20 16.36 -20.22
CA LEU A 135 1.05 15.50 -20.01
C LEU A 135 0.93 14.41 -21.10
N PRO A 136 1.07 14.72 -22.41
CA PRO A 136 1.13 13.69 -23.44
C PRO A 136 2.31 12.73 -23.26
N ALA A 137 3.51 13.26 -22.98
CA ALA A 137 4.71 12.44 -22.79
C ALA A 137 4.57 11.49 -21.58
N ALA A 138 4.02 11.97 -20.46
CA ALA A 138 3.79 11.19 -19.26
C ALA A 138 2.71 10.12 -19.48
N ARG A 139 1.61 10.46 -20.15
CA ARG A 139 0.55 9.49 -20.51
C ARG A 139 1.09 8.40 -21.42
N PHE A 140 1.84 8.78 -22.45
CA PHE A 140 2.45 7.82 -23.37
C PHE A 140 3.45 6.90 -22.65
N SER A 141 4.33 7.48 -21.84
CA SER A 141 5.28 6.72 -21.00
C SER A 141 4.57 5.71 -20.11
N ARG A 142 3.50 6.13 -19.41
CA ARG A 142 2.70 5.24 -18.57
C ARG A 142 2.11 4.08 -19.38
N THR A 143 1.53 4.36 -20.53
CA THR A 143 0.95 3.32 -21.39
C THR A 143 1.99 2.33 -21.87
N VAL A 144 3.14 2.80 -22.37
CA VAL A 144 4.25 1.95 -22.83
C VAL A 144 4.75 1.08 -21.69
N VAL A 145 4.99 1.64 -20.51
CA VAL A 145 5.44 0.88 -19.34
C VAL A 145 4.41 -0.18 -18.93
N LEU A 146 3.12 0.15 -18.90
CA LEU A 146 2.07 -0.83 -18.58
C LEU A 146 1.98 -1.96 -19.61
N GLN A 147 2.10 -1.64 -20.91
CA GLN A 147 2.14 -2.64 -21.97
C GLN A 147 3.38 -3.53 -21.85
N LEU A 148 4.54 -2.95 -21.56
CA LEU A 148 5.78 -3.67 -21.32
C LEU A 148 5.63 -4.66 -20.15
N PHE A 149 5.15 -4.19 -18.99
CA PHE A 149 4.91 -5.07 -17.84
C PHE A 149 3.84 -6.14 -18.11
N ARG A 150 2.81 -5.81 -18.89
CA ARG A 150 1.79 -6.78 -19.30
C ARG A 150 2.39 -7.86 -20.20
N GLY A 151 3.26 -7.48 -21.14
CA GLY A 151 4.00 -8.39 -22.01
C GLY A 151 4.95 -9.28 -21.21
N ILE A 152 5.76 -8.70 -20.32
CA ILE A 152 6.66 -9.45 -19.42
C ILE A 152 5.86 -10.44 -18.56
N ARG A 153 4.75 -9.99 -17.96
CA ARG A 153 3.89 -10.87 -17.16
C ARG A 153 3.28 -12.00 -17.98
N TRP A 154 2.84 -11.71 -19.22
CA TRP A 154 2.31 -12.72 -20.11
C TRP A 154 3.37 -13.76 -20.47
N LEU A 155 4.58 -13.32 -20.82
CA LEU A 155 5.73 -14.20 -21.09
C LEU A 155 6.07 -15.05 -19.87
N TRP A 156 6.15 -14.46 -18.68
CA TRP A 156 6.39 -15.19 -17.44
C TRP A 156 5.35 -16.28 -17.19
N LEU A 157 4.06 -15.95 -17.40
CA LEU A 157 2.98 -16.92 -17.19
C LEU A 157 3.06 -18.10 -18.18
N HIS A 158 3.35 -17.84 -19.45
CA HIS A 158 3.34 -18.86 -20.50
C HIS A 158 4.63 -19.67 -20.59
N LEU A 159 5.77 -19.02 -20.38
CA LEU A 159 7.07 -19.69 -20.49
C LEU A 159 7.47 -20.41 -19.20
N VAL A 160 7.09 -19.87 -18.04
CA VAL A 160 7.57 -20.37 -16.74
C VAL A 160 6.43 -21.00 -15.95
N TYR A 161 5.39 -20.23 -15.66
CA TYR A 161 4.36 -20.67 -14.71
C TYR A 161 3.54 -21.86 -15.23
N TYR A 162 2.99 -21.80 -16.46
CA TYR A 162 2.18 -22.89 -16.98
C TYR A 162 2.94 -24.20 -17.18
N PRO A 163 4.16 -24.21 -17.75
CA PRO A 163 4.95 -25.44 -17.86
C PRO A 163 5.30 -26.05 -16.50
N ILE A 164 5.76 -25.25 -15.55
CA ILE A 164 6.07 -25.73 -14.19
C ILE A 164 4.82 -26.29 -13.52
N ARG A 165 3.69 -25.57 -13.61
CA ARG A 165 2.42 -26.05 -13.08
C ARG A 165 1.98 -27.35 -13.74
N TRP A 166 2.17 -27.50 -15.05
CA TRP A 166 1.84 -28.72 -15.78
C TRP A 166 2.70 -29.90 -15.31
N VAL A 167 4.01 -29.71 -15.19
CA VAL A 167 4.95 -30.72 -14.67
C VAL A 167 4.60 -31.09 -13.23
N TRP A 168 4.30 -30.11 -12.37
CA TRP A 168 3.88 -30.39 -11.00
C TRP A 168 2.58 -31.19 -10.94
N LEU A 169 1.59 -30.83 -11.75
CA LEU A 169 0.31 -31.51 -11.79
C LEU A 169 0.45 -32.96 -12.29
N HIS A 170 1.15 -33.16 -13.40
CA HIS A 170 1.25 -34.48 -14.05
C HIS A 170 2.33 -35.37 -13.44
N GLY A 171 3.46 -34.80 -13.06
CA GLY A 171 4.58 -35.55 -12.50
C GLY A 171 4.43 -35.86 -11.01
N VAL A 172 3.81 -34.96 -10.24
CA VAL A 172 3.76 -35.11 -8.76
C VAL A 172 2.33 -35.27 -8.29
N TYR A 173 1.47 -34.28 -8.53
CA TYR A 173 0.18 -34.21 -7.88
C TYR A 173 -0.77 -35.35 -8.27
N TYR A 174 -0.93 -35.65 -9.56
CA TYR A 174 -1.82 -36.72 -10.01
C TYR A 174 -1.34 -38.11 -9.54
N PRO A 175 -0.06 -38.49 -9.69
CA PRO A 175 0.46 -39.73 -9.13
C PRO A 175 0.26 -39.83 -7.62
N LEU A 176 0.60 -38.77 -6.88
CA LEU A 176 0.45 -38.76 -5.41
C LEU A 176 -1.03 -38.91 -5.00
N ARG A 177 -1.93 -38.21 -5.70
CA ARG A 177 -3.37 -38.31 -5.46
C ARG A 177 -3.92 -39.69 -5.80
N TRP A 178 -3.40 -40.34 -6.86
CA TRP A 178 -3.76 -41.72 -7.20
C TRP A 178 -3.27 -42.68 -6.12
N ILE A 179 -2.01 -42.61 -5.69
CA ILE A 179 -1.46 -43.42 -4.59
C ILE A 179 -2.31 -43.25 -3.33
N TRP A 180 -2.65 -42.01 -2.97
CA TRP A 180 -3.48 -41.72 -1.80
C TRP A 180 -4.86 -42.39 -1.90
N ARG A 181 -5.53 -42.27 -3.05
CA ARG A 181 -6.88 -42.83 -3.25
C ARG A 181 -6.89 -44.35 -3.38
N THR A 182 -5.91 -44.92 -4.07
CA THR A 182 -5.87 -46.32 -4.44
C THR A 182 -5.25 -47.19 -3.35
N LEU A 183 -4.20 -46.71 -2.68
CA LEU A 183 -3.49 -47.48 -1.67
C LEU A 183 -3.86 -47.02 -0.27
N ILE A 184 -3.62 -45.74 0.04
CA ILE A 184 -3.65 -45.26 1.43
C ILE A 184 -5.06 -45.18 2.00
N GLN A 185 -6.01 -44.61 1.24
CA GLN A 185 -7.39 -44.42 1.70
C GLN A 185 -8.14 -45.73 1.99
N PRO A 186 -8.10 -46.78 1.14
CA PRO A 186 -8.73 -48.06 1.46
C PRO A 186 -8.03 -48.78 2.61
N LEU A 187 -6.70 -48.73 2.70
CA LEU A 187 -5.95 -49.27 3.84
C LEU A 187 -6.37 -48.60 5.16
N LEU A 188 -6.44 -47.27 5.19
CA LEU A 188 -6.93 -46.50 6.34
C LEU A 188 -8.36 -46.88 6.70
N ARG A 189 -9.26 -47.01 5.71
CA ARG A 189 -10.65 -47.40 5.94
C ARG A 189 -10.76 -48.83 6.49
N TRP A 190 -9.96 -49.76 5.97
CA TRP A 190 -9.90 -51.13 6.46
C TRP A 190 -9.38 -51.17 7.89
N ALA A 191 -8.22 -50.54 8.16
CA ALA A 191 -7.62 -50.50 9.50
C ALA A 191 -8.55 -49.86 10.52
N HIS A 192 -9.25 -48.78 10.14
CA HIS A 192 -10.24 -48.15 11.01
C HIS A 192 -11.40 -49.10 11.35
N ARG A 193 -11.93 -49.83 10.35
CA ARG A 193 -13.04 -50.77 10.56
C ARG A 193 -12.63 -52.02 11.33
N LYS A 194 -11.46 -52.60 11.04
CA LYS A 194 -11.01 -53.88 11.58
C LYS A 194 -10.25 -53.79 12.89
N ILE A 195 -9.54 -52.69 13.16
CA ILE A 195 -8.67 -52.56 14.34
C ILE A 195 -9.22 -51.47 15.26
N LEU A 196 -9.35 -50.24 14.78
CA LEU A 196 -9.69 -49.10 15.64
C LEU A 196 -11.10 -49.17 16.21
N ARG A 197 -12.11 -49.52 15.40
CA ARG A 197 -13.50 -49.68 15.87
C ARG A 197 -13.67 -50.73 16.97
N PRO A 198 -13.22 -51.99 16.79
CA PRO A 198 -13.35 -52.99 17.84
C PRO A 198 -12.49 -52.68 19.07
N ALA A 199 -11.28 -52.15 18.91
CA ALA A 199 -10.45 -51.74 20.04
C ALA A 199 -11.11 -50.62 20.86
N ALA A 200 -11.70 -49.61 20.20
CA ALA A 200 -12.47 -48.56 20.86
C ALA A 200 -13.72 -49.10 21.58
N GLY A 201 -14.38 -50.11 21.00
CA GLY A 201 -15.51 -50.81 21.62
C GLY A 201 -15.10 -51.64 22.84
N TRP A 202 -13.92 -52.25 22.82
CA TRP A 202 -13.37 -52.98 23.97
C TRP A 202 -12.98 -52.03 25.09
N PHE A 203 -12.26 -50.94 24.77
CA PHE A 203 -11.91 -49.89 25.73
C PHE A 203 -13.14 -49.24 26.39
N ARG A 204 -14.20 -48.96 25.63
CA ARG A 204 -15.45 -48.43 26.19
C ARG A 204 -16.09 -49.34 27.23
N ARG A 205 -15.98 -50.66 27.07
CA ARG A 205 -16.51 -51.64 28.03
C ARG A 205 -15.66 -51.78 29.30
N LEU A 206 -14.38 -51.42 29.24
CA LEU A 206 -13.48 -51.44 30.39
C LEU A 206 -13.58 -50.19 31.27
N LEU A 207 -14.04 -49.08 30.69
CA LEU A 207 -14.22 -47.80 31.37
C LEU A 207 -15.64 -47.57 31.89
N SER A 208 -16.58 -48.47 31.57
CA SER A 208 -17.97 -48.51 32.06
C SER A 208 -18.11 -49.55 33.16
#